data_AF-A0A0R3RRX7-F1
#
_entry.id   AF-A0A0R3RRX7-F1
#
_cell.length_a   1.000
_cell.length_b   1.000
_cell.length_c   1.000
_cell.angle_alpha   90.00
_cell.angle_beta   90.00
_cell.angle_gamma   90.00
#
_symmetry.space_group_name_H-M   'P 1'
#
loop_
_entity.id
_entity.type
_entity.pdbx_description
1 polymer ?
#
loop_
_entity_poly.entity_id
_entity_poly.type
_entity_poly.pdbx_seq_one_letter_code
_entity_poly.pdbx_strand_id
1 'polypeptide(L)'
;MFFQHNRRRQNNYGIYLLAYQLFNSHNIPPVTLVVIIFQMAIFLGYLPALGQHKIATMCLLPSRILYRSEWLRMLASTIMHVDDMHLYFNMISFLWKGRRLEPLLGSRRFLLLLATFALATSSTMVGLSYLADEVFSFNDGDYMNQCAIGFSGVIFALKVLHTTYFPYSDYNLFGWLPVPSQFACWAELFLLQMLTPNASFIGHLSGIIVGLAYIRGPLKAVVDILENIISLLLDAVPESLSQTRDRTQSNNQNWFTNWGSGHGNSTARGMPSYGWREEQRRFNEYTGGMSEEEQMWRATQRSLYEDRWRSPLF
;
A
#
# COMPACT_ATOMS: atom_id res chain seq x y z
N MET A 1 -22.11 21.22 -13.33
CA MET A 1 -23.07 22.06 -12.58
C MET A 1 -22.41 22.50 -11.26
N PHE A 2 -22.22 23.81 -11.09
CA PHE A 2 -21.80 24.59 -9.91
C PHE A 2 -20.83 23.97 -8.87
N PHE A 3 -19.52 24.18 -9.06
CA PHE A 3 -18.56 24.26 -7.94
C PHE A 3 -18.58 25.67 -7.35
N GLN A 4 -19.66 26.03 -6.65
CA GLN A 4 -19.65 27.22 -5.80
C GLN A 4 -19.10 26.80 -4.44
N HIS A 5 -17.77 26.72 -4.32
CA HIS A 5 -17.12 26.48 -3.02
C HIS A 5 -17.15 27.78 -2.22
N ASN A 6 -18.29 28.02 -1.59
CA ASN A 6 -18.41 28.96 -0.50
C ASN A 6 -17.34 28.60 0.54
N ARG A 7 -16.57 29.59 1.03
CA ARG A 7 -15.62 29.46 2.14
C ARG A 7 -16.34 29.05 3.44
N ARG A 8 -16.94 27.86 3.48
CA ARG A 8 -17.36 27.22 4.72
C ARG A 8 -16.08 26.70 5.35
N ARG A 9 -15.55 27.48 6.30
CA ARG A 9 -14.73 27.07 7.44
C ARG A 9 -14.27 25.61 7.26
N GLN A 10 -13.17 25.39 6.54
CA GLN A 10 -12.54 24.06 6.47
C GLN A 10 -12.13 23.75 7.89
N ASN A 11 -12.95 22.95 8.57
CA ASN A 11 -12.56 22.43 9.85
C ASN A 11 -11.44 21.44 9.55
N ASN A 12 -10.18 21.79 9.84
CA ASN A 12 -9.00 20.99 9.54
C ASN A 12 -8.91 19.71 10.40
N TYR A 13 -10.04 19.13 10.80
CA TYR A 13 -10.13 17.98 11.70
C TYR A 13 -9.38 16.79 11.12
N GLY A 14 -9.50 16.51 9.82
CA GLY A 14 -8.79 15.40 9.17
C GLY A 14 -7.26 15.53 9.31
N ILE A 15 -6.71 16.73 9.18
CA ILE A 15 -5.27 16.98 9.35
C ILE A 15 -4.85 16.80 10.80
N TYR A 16 -5.62 17.32 11.76
CA TYR A 16 -5.30 17.17 13.17
C TYR A 16 -5.35 15.70 13.61
N LEU A 17 -6.34 14.94 13.13
CA LEU A 17 -6.43 13.50 13.36
C LEU A 17 -5.26 12.75 12.73
N LEU A 18 -4.88 13.10 11.49
CA LEU A 18 -3.72 12.52 10.83
C LEU A 18 -2.45 12.79 11.63
N ALA A 19 -2.22 14.04 12.05
CA ALA A 19 -1.07 14.42 12.85
C ALA A 19 -1.03 13.65 14.17
N TYR A 20 -2.16 13.59 14.90
CA TYR A 20 -2.28 12.81 16.13
C TYR A 20 -1.92 11.34 15.92
N GLN A 21 -2.42 10.73 14.84
CA GLN A 21 -2.14 9.33 14.54
C GLN A 21 -0.69 9.09 14.10
N LEU A 22 -0.05 10.04 13.43
CA LEU A 22 1.38 9.99 13.10
C LEU A 22 2.23 10.06 14.37
N PHE A 23 1.93 10.97 15.30
CA PHE A 23 2.65 11.09 16.57
C PHE A 23 2.47 9.88 17.47
N ASN A 24 1.26 9.33 17.52
CA ASN A 24 0.96 8.15 18.34
C ASN A 24 1.48 6.86 17.73
N SER A 25 1.88 6.87 16.46
CA SER A 25 2.32 5.64 15.82
C SER A 25 3.82 5.45 15.88
N HIS A 26 4.22 4.36 16.52
CA HIS A 26 5.60 3.92 16.53
C HIS A 26 6.03 3.36 15.16
N ASN A 27 7.30 3.56 14.81
CA ASN A 27 8.00 2.98 13.65
C ASN A 27 7.29 3.19 12.30
N ILE A 28 7.33 4.42 11.79
CA ILE A 28 6.87 4.73 10.43
C ILE A 28 8.05 4.61 9.47
N PRO A 29 7.94 3.81 8.40
CA PRO A 29 8.97 3.73 7.37
C PRO A 29 9.26 5.11 6.73
N PRO A 30 10.52 5.40 6.36
CA PRO A 30 10.94 6.75 6.01
C PRO A 30 10.25 7.29 4.74
N VAL A 31 10.12 6.50 3.67
CA VAL A 31 9.49 6.98 2.43
C VAL A 31 8.01 7.19 2.63
N THR A 32 7.35 6.27 3.34
CA THR A 32 5.94 6.39 3.72
C THR A 32 5.71 7.69 4.50
N LEU A 33 6.55 7.97 5.50
CA LEU A 33 6.46 9.21 6.30
C LEU A 33 6.66 10.46 5.43
N VAL A 34 7.72 10.48 4.60
CA VAL A 34 8.04 11.62 3.72
C VAL A 34 6.90 11.90 2.76
N VAL A 35 6.32 10.87 2.13
CA VAL A 35 5.19 11.03 1.19
C VAL A 35 3.94 11.56 1.90
N ILE A 36 3.66 11.09 3.13
CA ILE A 36 2.52 11.61 3.91
C ILE A 36 2.73 13.08 4.25
N ILE A 37 3.90 13.44 4.78
CA ILE A 37 4.23 14.83 5.12
C ILE A 37 4.18 15.72 3.87
N PHE A 38 4.70 15.24 2.74
CA PHE A 38 4.69 15.96 1.47
C PHE A 38 3.26 16.26 1.00
N GLN A 39 2.36 15.27 1.02
CA GLN A 39 0.96 15.49 0.61
C GLN A 39 0.19 16.38 1.61
N MET A 40 0.48 16.25 2.91
CA MET A 40 -0.05 17.16 3.93
C MET A 40 0.44 18.61 3.71
N ALA A 41 1.71 18.80 3.33
CA ALA A 41 2.28 20.10 3.05
C ALA A 41 1.66 20.75 1.80
N ILE A 42 1.42 19.97 0.74
CA ILE A 42 0.67 20.42 -0.45
C ILE A 42 -0.72 20.87 -0.04
N PHE A 43 -1.44 20.06 0.74
CA PHE A 43 -2.81 20.37 1.16
C PHE A 43 -2.91 21.65 1.98
N LEU A 44 -1.95 21.88 2.88
CA LEU A 44 -1.84 23.11 3.70
C LEU A 44 -1.40 24.35 2.89
N GLY A 45 -1.02 24.18 1.63
CA GLY A 45 -0.64 25.30 0.74
C GLY A 45 0.80 25.76 0.87
N TYR A 46 1.69 24.97 1.48
CA TYR A 46 3.13 25.30 1.53
C TYR A 46 3.81 25.27 0.16
N LEU A 47 3.17 24.66 -0.85
CA LEU A 47 3.60 24.69 -2.24
C LEU A 47 2.61 25.52 -3.08
N PRO A 48 2.88 26.83 -3.32
CA PRO A 48 1.97 27.74 -4.02
C PRO A 48 1.63 27.28 -5.45
N ALA A 49 2.53 26.53 -6.08
CA ALA A 49 2.31 25.96 -7.41
C ALA A 49 1.14 24.96 -7.45
N LEU A 50 0.87 24.26 -6.34
CA LEU A 50 -0.10 23.17 -6.20
C LEU A 50 -1.15 23.43 -5.11
N GLY A 51 -1.29 24.70 -4.69
CA GLY A 51 -2.22 25.07 -3.62
C GLY A 51 -3.69 24.82 -3.97
N GLN A 52 -4.55 24.73 -2.95
CA GLN A 52 -5.96 24.35 -3.09
C GLN A 52 -6.76 25.16 -4.12
N HIS A 53 -6.41 26.43 -4.31
CA HIS A 53 -7.07 27.30 -5.28
C HIS A 53 -6.94 26.81 -6.74
N LYS A 54 -5.97 25.94 -7.04
CA LYS A 54 -5.75 25.38 -8.38
C LYS A 54 -6.35 23.98 -8.57
N ILE A 55 -6.98 23.39 -7.54
CA ILE A 55 -7.55 22.03 -7.61
C ILE A 55 -8.53 21.89 -8.79
N ALA A 56 -9.44 22.86 -8.95
CA ALA A 56 -10.42 22.85 -10.04
C ALA A 56 -9.78 22.94 -11.44
N THR A 57 -8.58 23.52 -11.54
CA THR A 57 -7.84 23.65 -12.81
C THR A 57 -6.89 22.48 -13.08
N MET A 58 -6.47 21.76 -12.03
CA MET A 58 -5.39 20.78 -12.08
C MET A 58 -5.84 19.33 -11.87
N CYS A 59 -7.15 19.07 -11.82
CA CYS A 59 -7.64 17.69 -11.74
C CYS A 59 -7.33 16.87 -12.99
N LEU A 60 -7.34 15.55 -12.86
CA LEU A 60 -7.19 14.66 -14.00
C LEU A 60 -8.45 14.76 -14.86
N LEU A 61 -8.31 15.38 -16.03
CA LEU A 61 -9.40 15.50 -17.01
C LEU A 61 -8.90 14.90 -18.33
N PRO A 62 -9.38 13.69 -18.68
CA PRO A 62 -8.92 12.96 -19.87
C PRO A 62 -8.96 13.79 -21.15
N SER A 63 -10.05 14.54 -21.38
CA SER A 63 -10.20 15.40 -22.56
C SER A 63 -9.07 16.42 -22.70
N ARG A 64 -8.70 17.11 -21.62
CA ARG A 64 -7.64 18.12 -21.64
C ARG A 64 -6.25 17.51 -21.79
N ILE A 65 -6.01 16.34 -21.20
CA ILE A 65 -4.72 15.66 -21.30
C ILE A 65 -4.48 15.21 -22.74
N LEU A 66 -5.47 14.57 -23.37
CA LEU A 66 -5.36 14.08 -24.73
C LEU A 66 -5.33 15.21 -25.77
N TYR A 67 -6.26 16.17 -25.68
CA TYR A 67 -6.42 17.20 -26.72
C TYR A 67 -5.56 18.46 -26.52
N ARG A 68 -5.09 18.73 -25.29
CA ARG A 68 -4.27 19.92 -24.98
C ARG A 68 -2.87 19.60 -24.42
N SER A 69 -2.52 18.32 -24.34
CA SER A 69 -1.19 17.88 -23.87
C SER A 69 -0.80 18.42 -22.49
N GLU A 70 -1.77 18.58 -21.60
CA GLU A 70 -1.57 19.07 -20.23
C GLU A 70 -1.05 17.95 -19.29
N TRP A 71 0.07 17.31 -19.64
CA TRP A 71 0.62 16.13 -18.97
C TRP A 71 0.92 16.33 -17.49
N LEU A 72 1.25 17.56 -17.07
CA LEU A 72 1.48 17.90 -15.66
C LEU A 72 0.28 17.55 -14.77
N ARG A 73 -0.94 17.57 -15.33
CA ARG A 73 -2.17 17.22 -14.62
C ARG A 73 -2.18 15.78 -14.15
N MET A 74 -1.49 14.87 -14.83
CA MET A 74 -1.38 13.47 -14.43
C MET A 74 -0.67 13.31 -13.09
N LEU A 75 0.45 14.01 -12.90
CA LEU A 75 1.15 13.94 -11.63
C LEU A 75 0.46 14.80 -10.58
N ALA A 76 0.06 16.02 -10.93
CA ALA A 76 -0.56 16.97 -10.00
C ALA A 76 -1.86 16.41 -9.40
N SER A 77 -2.70 15.72 -10.20
CA SER A 77 -3.95 15.14 -9.70
C SER A 77 -3.73 14.05 -8.65
N THR A 78 -2.62 13.31 -8.71
CA THR A 78 -2.34 12.23 -7.75
C THR A 78 -1.89 12.72 -6.39
N ILE A 79 -1.32 13.92 -6.30
CA ILE A 79 -0.76 14.49 -5.07
C ILE A 79 -1.67 15.51 -4.38
N MET A 80 -2.62 16.09 -5.12
CA MET A 80 -3.61 17.01 -4.56
C MET A 80 -4.81 16.24 -3.99
N HIS A 81 -5.51 16.87 -3.03
CA HIS A 81 -6.71 16.33 -2.40
C HIS A 81 -7.80 17.40 -2.33
N VAL A 82 -9.05 16.99 -2.48
CA VAL A 82 -10.21 17.89 -2.52
C VAL A 82 -10.58 18.41 -1.14
N ASP A 83 -10.53 17.53 -0.13
CA ASP A 83 -10.97 17.80 1.23
C ASP A 83 -10.07 17.11 2.27
N ASP A 84 -10.18 17.55 3.52
CA ASP A 84 -9.30 17.15 4.62
C ASP A 84 -9.55 15.71 5.07
N MET A 85 -10.81 15.25 5.06
CA MET A 85 -11.16 13.87 5.40
C MET A 85 -10.71 12.90 4.32
N HIS A 86 -10.83 13.26 3.04
CA HIS A 86 -10.30 12.47 1.92
C HIS A 86 -8.78 12.35 2.01
N LEU A 87 -8.06 13.44 2.34
CA LEU A 87 -6.63 13.37 2.64
C LEU A 87 -6.36 12.41 3.81
N TYR A 88 -7.09 12.55 4.93
CA TYR A 88 -6.92 11.71 6.11
C TYR A 88 -7.07 10.22 5.77
N PHE A 89 -8.18 9.80 5.15
CA PHE A 89 -8.42 8.40 4.83
C PHE A 89 -7.39 7.84 3.84
N ASN A 90 -6.99 8.63 2.84
CA ASN A 90 -5.94 8.23 1.92
C ASN A 90 -4.61 8.01 2.66
N MET A 91 -4.19 8.96 3.51
CA MET A 91 -2.90 8.89 4.19
C MET A 91 -2.85 7.79 5.24
N ILE A 92 -3.95 7.52 5.97
CA ILE A 92 -4.02 6.38 6.90
C ILE A 92 -4.00 5.04 6.17
N SER A 93 -4.75 4.93 5.06
CA SER A 93 -4.74 3.72 4.23
C SER A 93 -3.35 3.46 3.63
N PHE A 94 -2.68 4.53 3.19
CA PHE A 94 -1.31 4.48 2.71
C PHE A 94 -0.31 4.12 3.81
N LEU A 95 -0.42 4.72 5.00
CA LEU A 95 0.44 4.44 6.15
C LEU A 95 0.42 2.96 6.53
N TRP A 96 -0.77 2.37 6.59
CA TRP A 96 -0.92 0.96 6.96
C TRP A 96 -0.31 0.02 5.91
N LYS A 97 -0.55 0.29 4.61
CA LYS A 97 0.05 -0.47 3.51
C LYS A 97 1.57 -0.27 3.44
N GLY A 98 2.05 0.95 3.61
CA GLY A 98 3.46 1.33 3.60
C GLY A 98 4.26 0.66 4.72
N ARG A 99 3.67 0.51 5.91
CA ARG A 99 4.30 -0.24 7.03
C ARG A 99 4.66 -1.68 6.71
N ARG A 100 3.87 -2.35 5.87
CA ARG A 100 4.13 -3.74 5.47
C ARG A 100 4.97 -3.82 4.20
N LEU A 101 4.71 -2.94 3.23
CA LEU A 101 5.33 -3.00 1.90
C LEU A 101 6.72 -2.35 1.83
N GLU A 102 6.95 -1.24 2.52
CA GLU A 102 8.25 -0.55 2.44
C GLU A 102 9.39 -1.36 3.05
N PRO A 103 9.27 -1.97 4.24
CA PRO A 103 10.32 -2.82 4.77
C PRO A 103 10.54 -4.10 3.93
N LEU A 104 9.48 -4.61 3.29
CA LEU A 104 9.56 -5.79 2.43
C LEU A 104 10.31 -5.51 1.12
N LEU A 105 10.06 -4.36 0.49
CA LEU A 105 10.61 -4.01 -0.81
C LEU A 105 11.91 -3.20 -0.71
N GLY A 106 12.17 -2.58 0.44
CA GLY A 106 13.20 -1.57 0.63
C GLY A 106 12.73 -0.18 0.19
N SER A 107 13.17 0.86 0.92
CA SER A 107 12.71 2.25 0.72
C SER A 107 12.95 2.79 -0.70
N ARG A 108 14.11 2.49 -1.31
CA ARG A 108 14.43 2.95 -2.67
C ARG A 108 13.45 2.38 -3.71
N ARG A 109 13.29 1.06 -3.71
CA ARG A 109 12.38 0.36 -4.61
C ARG A 109 10.93 0.76 -4.35
N PHE A 110 10.54 0.95 -3.09
CA PHE A 110 9.21 1.42 -2.73
C PHE A 110 8.92 2.82 -3.31
N LEU A 111 9.87 3.76 -3.21
CA LEU A 111 9.71 5.09 -3.82
C LEU A 111 9.54 5.01 -5.35
N LEU A 112 10.34 4.18 -6.04
CA LEU A 112 10.21 3.96 -7.48
C LEU A 112 8.86 3.35 -7.86
N LEU A 113 8.41 2.40 -7.06
CA LEU A 113 7.10 1.79 -7.21
C LEU A 113 5.98 2.84 -7.09
N LEU A 114 6.04 3.73 -6.09
CA LEU A 114 5.04 4.80 -5.92
C LEU A 114 5.02 5.76 -7.11
N ALA A 115 6.20 6.18 -7.59
CA ALA A 115 6.30 7.04 -8.76
C ALA A 115 5.74 6.35 -10.03
N THR A 116 6.08 5.08 -10.23
CA THR A 116 5.58 4.27 -11.35
C THR A 116 4.07 4.10 -11.27
N PHE A 117 3.53 3.80 -10.09
CA PHE A 117 2.09 3.65 -9.88
C PHE A 117 1.35 4.96 -10.10
N ALA A 118 1.86 6.10 -9.64
CA ALA A 118 1.23 7.40 -9.88
C ALA A 118 1.07 7.72 -11.38
N LEU A 119 2.11 7.46 -12.18
CA LEU A 119 2.06 7.66 -13.63
C LEU A 119 1.18 6.61 -14.34
N ALA A 120 1.34 5.33 -13.98
CA ALA A 120 0.61 4.24 -14.61
C ALA A 120 -0.90 4.33 -14.33
N THR A 121 -1.30 4.70 -13.10
CA THR A 121 -2.72 4.85 -12.74
C THR A 121 -3.37 6.00 -13.48
N SER A 122 -2.71 7.16 -13.53
CA SER A 122 -3.18 8.32 -14.30
C SER A 122 -3.33 7.99 -15.79
N SER A 123 -2.33 7.29 -16.37
CA SER A 123 -2.37 6.86 -17.77
C SER A 123 -3.51 5.87 -18.04
N THR A 124 -3.66 4.88 -17.16
CA THR A 124 -4.72 3.86 -17.25
C THR A 124 -6.09 4.50 -17.10
N MET A 125 -6.25 5.47 -16.21
CA MET A 125 -7.51 6.21 -16.07
C MET A 125 -7.86 6.97 -17.36
N VAL A 126 -6.91 7.70 -17.95
CA VAL A 126 -7.15 8.41 -19.23
C VAL A 126 -7.55 7.43 -20.33
N GLY A 127 -6.84 6.30 -20.45
CA GLY A 127 -7.16 5.25 -21.41
C GLY A 127 -8.53 4.61 -21.18
N LEU A 128 -8.88 4.28 -19.94
CA LEU A 128 -10.20 3.75 -19.60
C LEU A 128 -11.32 4.74 -19.85
N SER A 129 -11.13 6.02 -19.52
CA SER A 129 -12.11 7.06 -19.79
C SER A 129 -12.33 7.25 -21.29
N TYR A 130 -11.26 7.20 -22.09
CA TYR A 130 -11.36 7.24 -23.55
C TYR A 130 -12.11 6.02 -24.11
N LEU A 131 -11.74 4.81 -23.69
CA LEU A 131 -12.42 3.59 -24.12
C LEU A 131 -13.90 3.55 -23.68
N ALA A 132 -14.20 4.03 -22.47
CA ALA A 132 -15.58 4.12 -21.99
C ALA A 132 -16.41 5.10 -22.82
N ASP A 133 -15.83 6.24 -23.20
CA ASP A 133 -16.49 7.22 -24.07
C ASP A 133 -16.83 6.62 -25.43
N GLU A 134 -15.87 5.94 -26.07
CA GLU A 134 -16.05 5.29 -27.38
C GLU A 134 -17.05 4.11 -27.34
N VAL A 135 -16.99 3.27 -26.30
CA VAL A 135 -17.86 2.08 -26.18
C VAL A 135 -19.28 2.46 -25.75
N PHE A 136 -19.42 3.42 -24.84
CA PHE A 136 -20.70 3.86 -24.28
C PHE A 136 -21.22 5.17 -24.88
N SER A 137 -20.71 5.56 -26.07
CA SER A 137 -21.09 6.78 -26.80
C SER A 137 -22.61 6.96 -26.97
N PHE A 138 -23.39 5.88 -26.89
CA PHE A 138 -24.85 5.91 -26.98
C PHE A 138 -25.57 6.46 -25.74
N ASN A 139 -24.89 6.66 -24.61
CA ASN A 139 -25.51 6.94 -23.33
C ASN A 139 -25.30 8.38 -22.82
N ASP A 140 -24.85 9.31 -23.68
CA ASP A 140 -24.48 10.71 -23.32
C ASP A 140 -23.54 10.79 -22.09
N GLY A 141 -22.75 9.73 -21.86
CA GLY A 141 -21.91 9.62 -20.69
C GLY A 141 -20.68 10.51 -20.83
N ASP A 142 -20.63 11.61 -20.07
CA ASP A 142 -19.50 12.55 -20.10
C ASP A 142 -18.27 12.01 -19.33
N TYR A 143 -17.76 10.84 -19.72
CA TYR A 143 -16.66 10.14 -19.04
C TYR A 143 -15.31 10.85 -19.25
N MET A 144 -15.13 11.53 -20.39
CA MET A 144 -13.91 12.29 -20.69
C MET A 144 -13.78 13.60 -19.91
N ASN A 145 -14.88 14.13 -19.35
CA ASN A 145 -14.84 15.32 -18.49
C ASN A 145 -15.09 15.01 -17.00
N GLN A 146 -14.96 13.74 -16.60
CA GLN A 146 -14.91 13.40 -15.18
C GLN A 146 -13.56 13.78 -14.59
N CYS A 147 -13.62 14.70 -13.63
CA CYS A 147 -12.49 15.25 -12.92
C CYS A 147 -12.13 14.34 -11.74
N ALA A 148 -10.97 13.68 -11.78
CA ALA A 148 -10.46 12.89 -10.65
C ALA A 148 -9.25 13.54 -9.99
N ILE A 149 -9.22 13.47 -8.66
CA ILE A 149 -8.17 14.04 -7.81
C ILE A 149 -7.98 13.07 -6.64
N GLY A 150 -6.73 12.79 -6.29
CA GLY A 150 -6.37 12.06 -5.09
C GLY A 150 -5.37 10.94 -5.34
N PHE A 151 -4.72 10.54 -4.25
CA PHE A 151 -3.73 9.46 -4.23
C PHE A 151 -4.37 8.06 -4.22
N SER A 152 -5.71 7.99 -4.20
CA SER A 152 -6.47 6.74 -4.00
C SER A 152 -6.19 5.68 -5.07
N GLY A 153 -5.98 6.06 -6.34
CA GLY A 153 -5.59 5.11 -7.40
C GLY A 153 -4.29 4.37 -7.07
N VAL A 154 -3.28 5.08 -6.56
CA VAL A 154 -2.01 4.48 -6.11
C VAL A 154 -2.24 3.58 -4.90
N ILE A 155 -3.10 4.00 -3.96
CA ILE A 155 -3.45 3.19 -2.78
C ILE A 155 -4.14 1.89 -3.18
N PHE A 156 -5.01 1.91 -4.19
CA PHE A 156 -5.64 0.69 -4.72
C PHE A 156 -4.62 -0.23 -5.41
N ALA A 157 -3.65 0.33 -6.15
CA ALA A 157 -2.56 -0.47 -6.70
C ALA A 157 -1.73 -1.14 -5.58
N LEU A 158 -1.40 -0.40 -4.52
CA LEU A 158 -0.74 -0.93 -3.32
C LEU A 158 -1.62 -1.95 -2.58
N LYS A 159 -2.94 -1.79 -2.60
CA LYS A 159 -3.87 -2.75 -1.99
C LYS A 159 -3.75 -4.11 -2.67
N VAL A 160 -3.78 -4.15 -4.00
CA VAL A 160 -3.60 -5.40 -4.77
C VAL A 160 -2.26 -6.04 -4.43
N LEU A 161 -1.21 -5.23 -4.32
CA LEU A 161 0.12 -5.68 -3.96
C LEU A 161 0.16 -6.30 -2.56
N HIS A 162 -0.42 -5.60 -1.60
CA HIS A 162 -0.54 -6.02 -0.21
C HIS A 162 -1.29 -7.34 -0.08
N THR A 163 -2.48 -7.45 -0.69
CA THR A 163 -3.29 -8.67 -0.63
C THR A 163 -2.61 -9.86 -1.32
N THR A 164 -1.70 -9.59 -2.27
CA THR A 164 -0.93 -10.64 -2.94
C THR A 164 0.26 -11.10 -2.10
N TYR A 165 1.02 -10.19 -1.47
CA TYR A 165 2.14 -10.56 -0.62
C TYR A 165 1.71 -11.13 0.74
N PHE A 166 0.55 -10.71 1.25
CA PHE A 166 0.04 -11.10 2.56
C PHE A 166 -1.37 -11.71 2.48
N PRO A 167 -1.56 -12.85 1.79
CA PRO A 167 -2.89 -13.43 1.52
C PRO A 167 -3.62 -13.94 2.78
N TYR A 168 -2.89 -14.27 3.85
CA TYR A 168 -3.45 -14.84 5.10
C TYR A 168 -3.32 -13.93 6.32
N SER A 169 -2.64 -12.78 6.21
CA SER A 169 -2.41 -11.88 7.35
C SER A 169 -3.65 -11.05 7.68
N ASP A 170 -4.40 -10.63 6.65
CA ASP A 170 -5.38 -9.56 6.79
C ASP A 170 -6.74 -10.02 6.31
N TYR A 171 -7.44 -10.74 7.19
CA TYR A 171 -8.83 -11.13 6.95
C TYR A 171 -9.83 -10.02 7.31
N ASN A 172 -9.40 -8.93 7.98
CA ASN A 172 -10.28 -7.82 8.33
C ASN A 172 -10.03 -6.58 7.45
N LEU A 173 -11.03 -6.19 6.67
CA LEU A 173 -11.10 -4.91 5.98
C LEU A 173 -11.37 -3.79 6.99
N PHE A 174 -10.58 -2.71 6.93
CA PHE A 174 -10.62 -1.58 7.87
C PHE A 174 -10.49 -1.98 9.36
N GLY A 175 -9.98 -3.18 9.66
CA GLY A 175 -9.78 -3.68 11.02
C GLY A 175 -11.01 -4.31 11.69
N TRP A 176 -12.21 -4.24 11.09
CA TRP A 176 -13.45 -4.73 11.71
C TRP A 176 -14.30 -5.64 10.82
N LEU A 177 -14.20 -5.54 9.50
CA LEU A 177 -15.06 -6.30 8.59
C LEU A 177 -14.31 -7.54 8.05
N PRO A 178 -14.66 -8.76 8.44
CA PRO A 178 -13.99 -9.96 7.94
C PRO A 178 -14.32 -10.17 6.45
N VAL A 179 -13.32 -10.03 5.59
CA VAL A 179 -13.39 -10.26 4.14
C VAL A 179 -12.19 -11.11 3.71
N PRO A 180 -12.39 -12.21 2.98
CA PRO A 180 -11.29 -12.96 2.38
C PRO A 180 -10.39 -12.05 1.53
N SER A 181 -9.07 -12.21 1.65
CA SER A 181 -8.08 -11.34 0.99
C SER A 181 -8.28 -11.22 -0.53
N GLN A 182 -8.74 -12.29 -1.18
CA GLN A 182 -9.09 -12.34 -2.61
C GLN A 182 -10.20 -11.36 -3.03
N PHE A 183 -11.13 -11.05 -2.12
CA PHE A 183 -12.23 -10.13 -2.36
C PHE A 183 -12.01 -8.76 -1.72
N ALA A 184 -10.97 -8.60 -0.90
CA ALA A 184 -10.74 -7.38 -0.13
C ALA A 184 -10.62 -6.13 -1.01
N CYS A 185 -9.99 -6.22 -2.19
CA CYS A 185 -9.89 -5.08 -3.12
C CYS A 185 -11.26 -4.66 -3.66
N TRP A 186 -12.10 -5.63 -4.04
CA TRP A 186 -13.42 -5.39 -4.60
C TRP A 186 -14.42 -4.92 -3.54
N ALA A 187 -14.34 -5.49 -2.34
CA ALA A 187 -15.13 -5.05 -1.19
C ALA A 187 -14.79 -3.61 -0.79
N GLU A 188 -13.50 -3.25 -0.76
CA GLU A 188 -13.05 -1.87 -0.49
C GLU A 188 -13.55 -0.90 -1.57
N LEU A 189 -13.46 -1.29 -2.85
CA LEU A 189 -13.98 -0.50 -3.97
C LEU A 189 -15.48 -0.22 -3.83
N PHE A 190 -16.27 -1.27 -3.59
CA PHE A 190 -17.73 -1.14 -3.47
C PHE A 190 -18.12 -0.29 -2.27
N LEU A 191 -17.48 -0.52 -1.12
CA LEU A 191 -17.74 0.23 0.11
C LEU A 191 -17.40 1.71 -0.06
N LEU A 192 -16.25 2.04 -0.66
CA LEU A 192 -15.89 3.44 -0.92
C LEU A 192 -16.83 4.10 -1.93
N GLN A 193 -17.32 3.36 -2.93
CA GLN A 193 -18.32 3.90 -3.86
C GLN A 193 -19.65 4.22 -3.17
N MET A 194 -20.06 3.42 -2.18
CA MET A 194 -21.26 3.70 -1.38
C MET A 194 -21.07 4.89 -0.43
N LEU A 195 -19.92 4.97 0.24
CA LEU A 195 -19.64 6.05 1.20
C LEU A 195 -19.35 7.38 0.52
N THR A 196 -18.68 7.35 -0.62
CA THR A 196 -18.23 8.53 -1.37
C THR A 196 -18.61 8.38 -2.84
N PRO A 197 -19.91 8.52 -3.19
CA PRO A 197 -20.38 8.34 -4.56
C PRO A 197 -19.76 9.34 -5.55
N ASN A 198 -19.26 10.48 -5.03
CA ASN A 198 -18.55 11.49 -5.81
C ASN A 198 -17.10 11.11 -6.15
N ALA A 199 -16.56 10.03 -5.58
CA ALA A 199 -15.22 9.55 -5.90
C ALA A 199 -15.22 8.87 -7.29
N SER A 200 -14.11 9.00 -8.01
CA SER A 200 -14.00 8.42 -9.35
C SER A 200 -13.84 6.90 -9.29
N PHE A 201 -14.90 6.17 -9.63
CA PHE A 201 -14.86 4.72 -9.79
C PHE A 201 -13.77 4.28 -10.78
N ILE A 202 -13.68 4.95 -11.93
CA ILE A 202 -12.66 4.67 -12.96
C ILE A 202 -11.25 4.90 -12.40
N GLY A 203 -11.06 5.95 -11.59
CA GLY A 203 -9.80 6.20 -10.89
C GLY A 203 -9.39 5.04 -9.98
N HIS A 204 -10.29 4.54 -9.15
CA HIS A 204 -9.99 3.39 -8.28
C HIS A 204 -9.77 2.09 -9.07
N LEU A 205 -10.60 1.84 -10.09
CA LEU A 205 -10.46 0.69 -10.98
C LEU A 205 -9.11 0.70 -11.71
N SER A 206 -8.64 1.88 -12.16
CA SER A 206 -7.31 2.04 -12.76
C SER A 206 -6.19 1.62 -11.80
N GLY A 207 -6.35 1.91 -10.50
CA GLY A 207 -5.47 1.43 -9.44
C GLY A 207 -5.39 -0.08 -9.37
N ILE A 208 -6.55 -0.76 -9.37
CA ILE A 208 -6.61 -2.22 -9.33
C ILE A 208 -5.93 -2.83 -10.56
N ILE A 209 -6.21 -2.31 -11.76
CA ILE A 209 -5.60 -2.79 -13.00
C ILE A 209 -4.09 -2.62 -12.98
N VAL A 210 -3.58 -1.46 -12.54
CA VAL A 210 -2.14 -1.21 -12.41
C VAL A 210 -1.49 -2.14 -11.39
N GLY A 211 -2.14 -2.37 -10.24
CA GLY A 211 -1.66 -3.34 -9.26
C GLY A 211 -1.57 -4.76 -9.83
N LEU A 212 -2.58 -5.19 -10.60
CA LEU A 212 -2.58 -6.48 -11.28
C LEU A 212 -1.50 -6.55 -12.37
N ALA A 213 -1.30 -5.46 -13.14
CA ALA A 213 -0.26 -5.35 -14.15
C ALA A 213 1.15 -5.38 -13.55
N TYR A 214 1.33 -4.96 -12.31
CA TYR A 214 2.58 -5.15 -11.58
C TYR A 214 2.77 -6.59 -11.11
N ILE A 215 1.75 -7.21 -10.53
CA ILE A 215 1.87 -8.58 -9.99
C ILE A 215 2.02 -9.63 -11.11
N ARG A 216 1.22 -9.52 -12.17
CA ARG A 216 1.10 -10.53 -13.24
C ARG A 216 1.62 -10.07 -14.60
N GLY A 217 1.95 -8.79 -14.73
CA GLY A 217 2.25 -8.16 -16.01
C GLY A 217 3.66 -7.58 -16.10
N PRO A 218 3.91 -6.78 -17.16
CA PRO A 218 5.24 -6.27 -17.47
C PRO A 218 5.70 -5.14 -16.54
N LEU A 219 4.80 -4.55 -15.74
CA LEU A 219 5.11 -3.35 -14.96
C LEU A 219 6.19 -3.61 -13.90
N LYS A 220 6.29 -4.85 -13.40
CA LYS A 220 7.42 -5.24 -12.53
C LYS A 220 8.77 -5.11 -13.24
N ALA A 221 8.87 -5.59 -14.48
CA ALA A 221 10.09 -5.51 -15.26
C ALA A 221 10.49 -4.04 -15.52
N VAL A 222 9.52 -3.15 -15.73
CA VAL A 222 9.78 -1.71 -15.84
C VAL A 222 10.41 -1.16 -14.56
N VAL A 223 9.85 -1.50 -13.39
CA VAL A 223 10.42 -1.06 -12.10
C VAL A 223 11.82 -1.64 -11.89
N ASP A 224 12.04 -2.91 -12.23
CA ASP A 224 13.36 -3.55 -12.14
C ASP A 224 14.40 -2.86 -13.04
N ILE A 225 14.01 -2.49 -14.27
CA ILE A 225 14.88 -1.74 -15.20
C ILE A 225 15.20 -0.35 -14.64
N LEU A 226 14.21 0.37 -14.13
CA LEU A 226 14.40 1.70 -13.54
C LEU A 226 15.33 1.65 -12.33
N GLU A 227 15.17 0.64 -11.47
CA GLU A 227 16.03 0.42 -10.31
C GLU A 227 17.50 0.18 -10.73
N ASN A 228 17.72 -0.61 -11.79
CA ASN A 228 19.05 -0.87 -12.33
C ASN A 228 19.68 0.39 -12.94
N ILE A 229 18.91 1.19 -13.69
CA ILE A 229 19.40 2.45 -14.26
C ILE A 229 19.79 3.44 -13.16
N ILE A 230 18.96 3.58 -12.13
CA ILE A 230 19.21 4.52 -11.03
C ILE A 230 20.39 4.09 -10.18
N SER A 231 20.52 2.79 -9.90
CA SER A 231 21.70 2.28 -9.19
C SER A 231 22.99 2.50 -10.00
N LEU A 232 22.96 2.29 -11.32
CA LEU A 232 24.09 2.61 -12.19
C LEU A 232 24.46 4.10 -12.18
N LEU A 233 23.46 4.98 -12.23
CA LEU A 233 23.67 6.44 -12.20
C LEU A 233 24.21 6.93 -10.85
N LEU A 234 23.70 6.38 -9.75
CA LEU A 234 24.16 6.73 -8.39
C LEU A 234 25.54 6.18 -8.09
N ASP A 235 25.86 4.95 -8.55
CA ASP A 235 27.19 4.33 -8.38
C ASP A 235 28.24 4.95 -9.32
N ALA A 236 27.82 5.67 -10.37
CA ALA A 236 28.69 6.46 -11.24
C ALA A 236 29.12 7.81 -10.62
N VAL A 237 28.53 8.21 -9.49
CA VAL A 237 28.98 9.36 -8.69
C VAL A 237 30.04 8.85 -7.70
N PRO A 238 31.30 9.32 -7.77
CA PRO A 238 32.33 8.87 -6.85
C PRO A 238 32.12 9.54 -5.49
N GLU A 239 31.43 8.86 -4.56
CA GLU A 239 31.52 9.21 -3.15
C GLU A 239 32.59 8.34 -2.46
N SER A 240 33.76 8.97 -2.30
CA SER A 240 34.66 8.66 -1.19
C SER A 240 33.91 8.79 0.13
N LEU A 241 34.10 7.80 1.02
CA LEU A 241 33.60 7.69 2.40
C LEU A 241 32.16 7.19 2.57
N SER A 242 31.97 5.87 2.49
CA SER A 242 31.99 5.05 3.71
C SER A 242 31.62 3.60 3.39
N GLN A 243 32.56 2.70 3.67
CA GLN A 243 32.37 1.27 3.66
C GLN A 243 31.37 0.88 4.75
N THR A 244 30.21 0.38 4.34
CA THR A 244 29.61 -0.86 4.88
C THR A 244 28.58 -1.34 3.87
N ARG A 245 29.07 -1.97 2.80
CA ARG A 245 28.26 -2.60 1.77
C ARG A 245 27.94 -4.02 2.24
N ASP A 246 26.88 -4.17 3.02
CA ASP A 246 26.26 -5.48 3.23
C ASP A 246 25.71 -5.96 1.87
N ARG A 247 26.45 -6.91 1.28
CA ARG A 247 26.03 -7.67 0.11
C ARG A 247 24.84 -8.55 0.50
N THR A 248 23.62 -8.03 0.38
CA THR A 248 22.45 -8.88 0.21
C THR A 248 22.37 -9.30 -1.25
N GLN A 249 22.89 -10.50 -1.50
CA GLN A 249 22.75 -11.23 -2.75
C GLN A 249 21.25 -11.48 -2.97
N SER A 250 20.64 -10.70 -3.86
CA SER A 250 19.26 -10.89 -4.32
C SER A 250 19.17 -12.25 -5.01
N ASN A 251 18.74 -13.26 -4.26
CA ASN A 251 18.39 -14.57 -4.79
C ASN A 251 17.06 -14.41 -5.53
N ASN A 252 17.16 -14.16 -6.83
CA ASN A 252 16.06 -14.15 -7.78
C ASN A 252 15.55 -15.59 -7.97
N GLN A 253 14.82 -16.12 -7.00
CA GLN A 253 14.07 -17.38 -7.15
C GLN A 253 12.63 -17.06 -7.52
N ASN A 254 12.28 -17.45 -8.74
CA ASN A 254 10.92 -17.41 -9.29
C ASN A 254 10.00 -18.35 -8.50
N TRP A 255 9.20 -17.80 -7.57
CA TRP A 255 8.19 -18.54 -6.81
C TRP A 255 6.80 -18.52 -7.46
N PHE A 256 6.72 -18.84 -8.76
CA PHE A 256 5.44 -19.04 -9.43
C PHE A 256 5.35 -20.47 -9.96
N THR A 257 4.82 -21.36 -9.12
CA THR A 257 4.21 -22.60 -9.60
C THR A 257 2.75 -22.65 -9.18
N ASN A 258 1.92 -22.40 -10.19
CA ASN A 258 0.71 -23.12 -10.56
C ASN A 258 -0.46 -23.12 -9.57
N TRP A 259 -1.53 -22.41 -9.94
CA TRP A 259 -2.86 -22.61 -9.40
C TRP A 259 -3.66 -23.45 -10.40
N GLY A 260 -3.79 -24.75 -10.11
CA GLY A 260 -4.51 -25.72 -10.93
C GLY A 260 -4.77 -27.00 -10.14
N SER A 261 -6.05 -27.27 -9.91
CA SER A 261 -6.70 -28.54 -9.54
C SER A 261 -5.86 -29.82 -9.37
N GLY A 262 -6.08 -30.55 -8.26
CA GLY A 262 -5.89 -32.01 -8.23
C GLY A 262 -5.43 -32.60 -6.89
N HIS A 263 -6.12 -33.66 -6.47
CA HIS A 263 -5.83 -34.53 -5.33
C HIS A 263 -4.41 -35.13 -5.31
N GLY A 264 -3.93 -35.45 -4.11
CA GLY A 264 -3.14 -36.67 -3.86
C GLY A 264 -1.64 -36.51 -3.54
N ASN A 265 -1.28 -37.02 -2.36
CA ASN A 265 0.01 -37.54 -1.90
C ASN A 265 1.19 -36.58 -1.60
N SER A 266 1.40 -36.46 -0.28
CA SER A 266 2.67 -36.37 0.46
C SER A 266 3.97 -36.57 -0.32
N THR A 267 4.76 -35.50 -0.41
CA THR A 267 6.23 -35.57 -0.26
C THR A 267 6.73 -34.30 0.44
N ALA A 268 7.55 -34.49 1.48
CA ALA A 268 8.18 -33.42 2.24
C ALA A 268 9.13 -32.61 1.35
N ARG A 269 8.88 -31.29 1.22
CA ARG A 269 9.84 -30.33 0.65
C ARG A 269 10.13 -29.26 1.70
N GLY A 270 11.41 -29.13 2.02
CA GLY A 270 11.94 -28.23 3.04
C GLY A 270 11.65 -26.76 2.75
N MET A 271 11.24 -26.04 3.80
CA MET A 271 11.01 -24.61 3.77
C MET A 271 12.32 -23.80 3.86
N PRO A 272 12.44 -22.65 3.18
CA PRO A 272 13.48 -21.68 3.46
C PRO A 272 13.18 -20.99 4.79
N SER A 273 14.10 -21.14 5.75
CA SER A 273 14.06 -20.47 7.05
C SER A 273 14.60 -19.04 6.91
N TYR A 274 13.73 -18.04 7.02
CA TYR A 274 14.12 -16.66 7.29
C TYR A 274 13.40 -16.18 8.56
N GLY A 275 14.15 -15.56 9.47
CA GLY A 275 13.63 -14.87 10.68
C GLY A 275 13.32 -15.73 11.91
N TRP A 276 12.82 -16.95 11.75
CA TRP A 276 12.43 -17.78 12.90
C TRP A 276 13.59 -18.41 13.66
N ARG A 277 14.79 -18.50 13.08
CA ARG A 277 15.91 -19.24 13.71
C ARG A 277 16.51 -18.47 14.90
N GLU A 278 16.47 -17.14 14.88
CA GLU A 278 16.85 -16.29 16.03
C GLU A 278 15.81 -16.37 17.15
N GLU A 279 14.52 -16.33 16.79
CA GLU A 279 13.39 -16.36 17.73
C GLU A 279 13.21 -17.75 18.35
N GLN A 280 13.43 -18.81 17.57
CA GLN A 280 13.41 -20.20 18.03
C GLN A 280 14.69 -20.57 18.80
N ARG A 281 15.83 -19.90 18.54
CA ARG A 281 16.99 -19.95 19.44
C ARG A 281 16.68 -19.29 20.78
N ARG A 282 16.08 -18.09 20.80
CA ARG A 282 15.65 -17.43 22.06
C ARG A 282 14.56 -18.21 22.78
N PHE A 283 13.62 -18.80 22.06
CA PHE A 283 12.58 -19.64 22.63
C PHE A 283 13.18 -20.92 23.20
N ASN A 284 14.04 -21.63 22.46
CA ASN A 284 14.76 -22.81 22.96
C ASN A 284 15.73 -22.48 24.11
N GLU A 285 16.26 -21.27 24.18
CA GLU A 285 17.07 -20.81 25.30
C GLU A 285 16.22 -20.57 26.56
N TYR A 286 14.98 -20.09 26.39
CA TYR A 286 14.03 -19.90 27.49
C TYR A 286 13.34 -21.21 27.93
N THR A 287 13.13 -22.14 27.00
CA THR A 287 12.41 -23.41 27.23
C THR A 287 13.33 -24.62 27.31
N GLY A 288 14.65 -24.43 27.19
CA GLY A 288 15.63 -25.51 27.12
C GLY A 288 15.45 -26.45 25.93
N GLY A 289 14.73 -26.02 24.88
CA GLY A 289 14.40 -26.84 23.70
C GLY A 289 13.23 -27.81 23.92
N MET A 290 12.46 -27.68 25.00
CA MET A 290 11.27 -28.51 25.25
C MET A 290 10.07 -28.06 24.43
N SER A 291 9.25 -29.02 23.97
CA SER A 291 7.97 -28.72 23.33
C SER A 291 6.98 -28.11 24.33
N GLU A 292 5.96 -27.41 23.83
CA GLU A 292 4.93 -26.77 24.67
C GLU A 292 4.14 -27.79 25.50
N GLU A 293 3.83 -28.96 24.94
CA GLU A 293 3.23 -30.09 25.66
C GLU A 293 4.13 -30.61 26.79
N GLU A 294 5.44 -30.70 26.55
CA GLU A 294 6.38 -31.17 27.55
C GLU A 294 6.56 -30.16 28.69
N GLN A 295 6.53 -28.85 28.36
CA GLN A 295 6.51 -27.79 29.36
C GLN A 295 5.25 -27.82 30.22
N MET A 296 4.07 -27.99 29.61
CA MET A 296 2.80 -28.13 30.34
C MET A 296 2.77 -29.38 31.22
N TRP A 297 3.27 -30.52 30.71
CA TRP A 297 3.34 -31.76 31.49
C TRP A 297 4.27 -31.61 32.69
N ARG A 298 5.46 -30.99 32.52
CA ARG A 298 6.43 -30.80 33.61
C ARG A 298 5.92 -29.79 34.64
N ALA A 299 5.25 -28.73 34.20
CA ALA A 299 4.59 -27.78 35.09
C ALA A 299 3.50 -28.50 35.92
N THR A 300 2.65 -29.30 35.27
CA THR A 300 1.59 -30.08 35.93
C THR A 300 2.18 -31.07 36.95
N GLN A 301 3.24 -31.80 36.60
CA GLN A 301 3.91 -32.69 37.55
C GLN A 301 4.54 -31.94 38.72
N ARG A 302 5.19 -30.79 38.48
CA ARG A 302 5.77 -29.98 39.56
C ARG A 302 4.69 -29.45 40.50
N SER A 303 3.54 -29.00 39.99
CA SER A 303 2.41 -28.60 40.83
C SER A 303 1.90 -29.76 41.69
N LEU A 304 1.78 -30.97 41.12
CA LEU A 304 1.37 -32.17 41.87
C LEU A 304 2.40 -32.59 42.93
N TYR A 305 3.69 -32.36 42.69
CA TYR A 305 4.75 -32.61 43.66
C TYR A 305 4.82 -31.52 44.74
N GLU A 306 4.67 -30.24 44.39
CA GLU A 306 4.63 -29.13 45.35
C GLU A 306 3.41 -29.21 46.27
N ASP A 307 2.25 -29.64 45.77
CA ASP A 307 1.07 -29.91 46.59
C ASP A 307 1.29 -31.08 47.56
N ARG A 308 2.10 -32.08 47.17
CA ARG A 308 2.46 -33.18 48.06
C ARG A 308 3.38 -32.75 49.21
N TRP A 309 4.23 -31.73 49.00
CA TRP A 309 5.10 -31.15 50.04
C TRP A 309 4.43 -30.02 50.86
N ARG A 310 3.24 -29.58 50.46
CA ARG A 310 2.39 -28.66 51.25
C ARG A 310 1.34 -29.38 52.10
N SER A 311 1.53 -30.67 52.36
CA SER A 311 0.83 -31.36 53.44
C SER A 311 1.47 -30.94 54.77
N PRO A 312 0.77 -30.22 55.67
CA PRO A 312 1.28 -30.01 57.02
C PRO A 312 1.41 -31.38 57.68
N LEU A 313 2.58 -31.66 58.25
CA LEU A 313 2.61 -32.52 59.42
C LEU A 313 1.75 -31.83 60.48
N PHE A 314 0.86 -32.63 61.08
CA PHE A 314 -0.19 -32.32 62.07
C PHE A 314 -1.57 -32.02 61.50
#